data_AF-A0A5J4QD24-F1
#
_entry.id   AF-A0A5J4QD24-F1
#
_cell.length_a   1.000
_cell.length_b   1.000
_cell.length_c   1.000
_cell.angle_alpha   90.00
_cell.angle_beta   90.00
_cell.angle_gamma   90.00
#
_symmetry.space_group_name_H-M   'P 1'
#
loop_
_entity.id
_entity.type
_entity.pdbx_description
1 polymer ?
#
loop_
_entity_poly.entity_id
_entity_poly.type
_entity_poly.pdbx_seq_one_letter_code
_entity_poly.pdbx_strand_id
1 'polypeptide(L)'
;MKETKLVIILTRHPVLGVLLIPYTAELGKQNTIILMEQAFHSSSTIAGKRSEADRKAIEIASCYSEKNLMKVYSREKNTNGFLRNLSEKTLKEIVRPYIEKKLLEMITLIHTYGLPFYQKESSSKILFDHNACHVSSQTIEVSFHFEADESQFCYSLQCTNGSDEFLSFREKKPVITVISYPAVLLLGTTLMTFRDIKAS
;
A
#
# COMPACT_ATOMS: atom_id res chain seq x y z
N MET A 1 -0.02 30.92 -7.90
CA MET A 1 0.22 29.48 -8.10
C MET A 1 -0.66 28.73 -7.13
N LYS A 2 -1.41 27.71 -7.58
CA LYS A 2 -2.07 26.81 -6.64
C LYS A 2 -1.02 25.98 -5.90
N GLU A 3 -1.23 25.80 -4.61
CA GLU A 3 -0.34 25.01 -3.77
C GLU A 3 -0.44 23.54 -4.18
N THR A 4 0.70 22.95 -4.53
CA THR A 4 0.81 21.55 -4.90
C THR A 4 1.38 20.75 -3.74
N LYS A 5 0.72 19.65 -3.39
CA LYS A 5 1.14 18.73 -2.34
C LYS A 5 1.40 17.33 -2.89
N LEU A 6 2.19 16.54 -2.16
CA LEU A 6 2.37 15.13 -2.45
C LEU A 6 1.31 14.32 -1.71
N VAL A 7 0.73 13.33 -2.39
CA VAL A 7 -0.19 12.36 -1.78
C VAL A 7 0.20 10.95 -2.24
N ILE A 8 0.07 9.97 -1.36
CA ILE A 8 0.34 8.56 -1.67
C ILE A 8 -0.97 7.86 -1.98
N ILE A 9 -1.01 7.15 -3.11
CA ILE A 9 -2.21 6.47 -3.60
C ILE A 9 -1.99 4.97 -3.63
N LEU A 10 -2.88 4.22 -2.97
CA LEU A 10 -2.96 2.77 -3.15
C LEU A 10 -3.53 2.47 -4.53
N THR A 11 -2.73 1.79 -5.36
CA THR A 11 -3.09 1.41 -6.72
C THR A 11 -2.90 -0.09 -6.91
N ARG A 12 -3.79 -0.72 -7.70
CA ARG A 12 -3.64 -2.12 -8.11
C ARG A 12 -3.08 -2.19 -9.51
N HIS A 13 -1.80 -2.54 -9.63
CA HIS A 13 -1.15 -2.80 -10.91
C HIS A 13 -1.55 -4.20 -11.41
N PRO A 14 -1.89 -4.38 -12.70
CA PRO A 14 -2.39 -5.66 -13.22
C PRO A 14 -1.40 -6.81 -13.09
N VAL A 15 -0.09 -6.54 -13.12
CA VAL A 15 0.96 -7.58 -13.03
C VAL A 15 1.69 -7.57 -11.68
N LEU A 16 1.87 -6.41 -11.06
CA LEU A 16 2.73 -6.25 -9.88
C LEU A 16 1.93 -6.25 -8.57
N GLY A 17 0.59 -6.28 -8.67
CA GLY A 17 -0.31 -6.26 -7.54
C GLY A 17 -0.43 -4.86 -6.93
N VAL A 18 -0.67 -4.81 -5.63
CA VAL A 18 -0.84 -3.56 -4.89
C VAL A 18 0.48 -2.80 -4.80
N LEU A 19 0.44 -1.50 -5.11
CA LEU A 19 1.53 -0.55 -5.02
C LEU A 19 1.07 0.74 -4.33
N LEU A 20 2.01 1.45 -3.71
CA LEU A 20 1.80 2.78 -3.15
C LEU A 20 2.50 3.81 -4.04
N ILE A 21 1.74 4.63 -4.77
CA ILE A 21 2.30 5.53 -5.79
C ILE A 21 2.15 6.98 -5.34
N PRO A 22 3.26 7.75 -5.25
CA PRO A 22 3.18 9.18 -4.96
C PRO A 22 2.68 9.96 -6.18
N TYR A 23 1.74 10.86 -5.95
CA TYR A 23 1.20 11.80 -6.92
C TYR A 23 1.40 13.24 -6.47
N THR A 24 1.64 14.13 -7.43
CA THR A 24 1.42 15.55 -7.22
C THR A 24 -0.08 15.83 -7.28
N ALA A 25 -0.60 16.57 -6.32
CA ALA A 25 -2.00 16.94 -6.26
C ALA A 25 -2.22 18.39 -5.88
N GLU A 26 -3.35 18.95 -6.31
CA GLU A 26 -3.79 20.29 -5.93
C GLU A 26 -5.03 20.21 -5.04
N LEU A 27 -5.21 21.22 -4.19
CA LEU A 27 -6.46 21.39 -3.46
C LEU A 27 -7.55 21.91 -4.40
N GLY A 28 -8.64 21.17 -4.50
CA GLY A 28 -9.85 21.52 -5.25
C GLY A 28 -10.86 22.30 -4.41
N LYS A 29 -12.10 22.34 -4.88
CA LYS A 29 -13.24 22.90 -4.12
C LYS A 29 -13.67 21.91 -3.04
N GLN A 30 -14.26 22.41 -1.94
CA GLN A 30 -14.82 21.58 -0.86
C GLN A 30 -13.83 20.54 -0.30
N ASN A 31 -12.58 20.95 -0.08
CA ASN A 31 -11.50 20.11 0.45
C ASN A 31 -11.12 18.88 -0.40
N THR A 32 -11.59 18.79 -1.64
CA THR A 32 -11.21 17.70 -2.55
C THR A 32 -9.74 17.80 -2.97
N ILE A 33 -9.14 16.65 -3.28
CA ILE A 33 -7.76 16.56 -3.78
C ILE A 33 -7.81 16.15 -5.24
N ILE A 34 -7.18 16.96 -6.11
CA ILE A 34 -7.13 16.71 -7.55
C ILE A 34 -5.75 16.20 -7.93
N LEU A 35 -5.67 14.93 -8.33
CA LEU A 35 -4.46 14.26 -8.81
C LEU A 35 -4.03 14.81 -10.17
N MET A 36 -2.78 15.24 -10.26
CA MET A 36 -2.19 15.80 -11.47
C MET A 36 -1.40 14.74 -12.24
N GLU A 37 -0.29 14.29 -11.67
CA GLU A 37 0.64 13.34 -12.28
C GLU A 37 1.37 12.51 -11.21
N GLN A 38 1.93 11.38 -11.63
CA GLN A 38 2.82 10.59 -10.76
C GLN A 38 4.10 11.39 -10.49
N ALA A 39 4.52 11.41 -9.23
CA ALA A 39 5.65 12.22 -8.79
C ALA A 39 7.01 11.71 -9.30
N PHE A 40 7.06 10.54 -9.93
CA PHE A 40 8.25 10.00 -10.62
C PHE A 40 8.79 10.93 -11.72
N HIS A 41 7.92 11.76 -12.31
CA HIS A 41 8.25 12.61 -13.45
C HIS A 41 8.29 14.10 -13.12
N SER A 42 8.17 14.46 -11.83
CA SER A 42 8.14 15.87 -11.44
C SER A 42 9.39 16.60 -11.94
N SER A 43 9.17 17.71 -12.63
CA SER A 43 10.24 18.59 -13.11
C SER A 43 11.15 19.02 -11.95
N SER A 44 12.43 19.19 -12.22
CA SER A 44 13.47 19.57 -11.25
C SER A 44 13.12 20.80 -10.41
N THR A 45 12.28 21.69 -10.95
CA THR A 45 11.77 22.90 -10.29
C THR A 45 10.82 22.62 -9.12
N ILE A 46 10.06 21.51 -9.15
CA ILE A 46 9.14 21.10 -8.07
C ILE A 46 9.90 20.26 -7.01
N ALA A 47 10.90 19.48 -7.45
CA ALA A 47 11.73 18.66 -6.56
C ALA A 47 12.53 19.50 -5.52
N GLY A 48 12.89 20.73 -5.86
CA GLY A 48 13.61 21.65 -4.98
C GLY A 48 12.83 22.13 -3.74
N LYS A 49 11.49 22.16 -3.80
CA LYS A 49 10.62 22.66 -2.71
C LYS A 49 10.00 21.57 -1.84
N ARG A 50 10.30 20.29 -2.11
CA ARG A 50 9.72 19.16 -1.40
C ARG A 50 10.40 18.88 -0.06
N SER A 51 9.62 18.42 0.91
CA SER A 51 10.14 17.97 2.20
C SER A 51 11.05 16.75 2.02
N GLU A 52 11.87 16.45 3.03
CA GLU A 52 12.68 15.24 3.04
C GLU A 52 11.81 13.97 2.95
N ALA A 53 10.67 13.96 3.64
CA ALA A 53 9.72 12.87 3.59
C ALA A 53 9.15 12.66 2.18
N ASP A 54 8.78 13.74 1.47
CA ASP A 54 8.29 13.64 0.09
C ASP A 54 9.35 13.06 -0.86
N ARG A 55 10.62 13.49 -0.70
CA ARG A 55 11.74 12.99 -1.52
C ARG A 55 11.96 11.50 -1.27
N LYS A 56 11.98 11.07 0.00
CA LYS A 56 12.10 9.65 0.37
C LYS A 56 10.94 8.83 -0.18
N ALA A 57 9.70 9.35 -0.13
CA ALA A 57 8.55 8.66 -0.71
C ALA A 57 8.71 8.43 -2.21
N ILE A 58 9.15 9.45 -2.96
CA ILE A 58 9.42 9.33 -4.40
C ILE A 58 10.55 8.32 -4.67
N GLU A 59 11.63 8.36 -3.90
CA GLU A 59 12.77 7.46 -4.02
C GLU A 59 12.35 5.99 -3.80
N ILE A 60 11.66 5.71 -2.68
CA ILE A 60 11.15 4.37 -2.36
C ILE A 60 10.24 3.87 -3.47
N ALA A 61 9.32 4.71 -3.95
CA ALA A 61 8.40 4.30 -5.00
C ALA A 61 9.10 4.06 -6.34
N SER A 62 10.19 4.78 -6.61
CA SER A 62 10.97 4.61 -7.84
C SER A 62 11.62 3.23 -7.90
N CYS A 63 11.95 2.62 -6.76
CA CYS A 63 12.51 1.27 -6.67
C CYS A 63 11.59 0.20 -7.29
N TYR A 64 10.27 0.35 -7.17
CA TYR A 64 9.29 -0.57 -7.75
C TYR A 64 8.56 0.00 -8.97
N SER A 65 9.10 1.05 -9.58
CA SER A 65 8.66 1.46 -10.92
C SER A 65 8.95 0.35 -11.93
N GLU A 66 8.08 0.19 -12.93
CA GLU A 66 8.27 -0.81 -13.99
C GLU A 66 9.65 -0.68 -14.65
N LYS A 67 10.10 0.57 -14.87
CA LYS A 67 11.40 0.87 -15.47
C LYS A 67 12.56 0.40 -14.59
N ASN A 68 12.48 0.58 -13.27
CA ASN A 68 13.54 0.12 -12.37
C ASN A 68 13.54 -1.40 -12.24
N LEU A 69 12.36 -2.00 -12.03
CA LEU A 69 12.24 -3.46 -11.93
C LEU A 69 12.71 -4.16 -13.20
N MET A 70 12.37 -3.63 -14.38
CA MET A 70 12.90 -4.13 -15.65
C MET A 70 14.42 -4.10 -15.69
N LYS A 71 15.05 -2.98 -15.31
CA LYS A 71 16.52 -2.84 -15.31
C LYS A 71 17.21 -3.82 -14.37
N VAL A 72 16.60 -4.12 -13.23
CA VAL A 72 17.18 -4.98 -12.19
C VAL A 72 16.95 -6.45 -12.49
N TYR A 73 15.76 -6.81 -12.99
CA TYR A 73 15.31 -8.21 -13.09
C TYR A 73 15.16 -8.72 -14.51
N SER A 74 15.50 -7.93 -15.53
CA SER A 74 15.33 -8.31 -16.94
C SER A 74 16.37 -7.69 -17.86
N ARG A 75 16.52 -8.28 -19.05
CA ARG A 75 17.32 -7.76 -20.17
C ARG A 75 16.45 -7.11 -21.25
N GLU A 76 15.14 -7.01 -21.01
CA GLU A 76 14.17 -6.40 -21.91
C GLU A 76 14.46 -4.92 -22.16
N LYS A 77 14.14 -4.46 -23.37
CA LYS A 77 14.40 -3.08 -23.80
C LYS A 77 13.27 -2.12 -23.44
N ASN A 78 12.08 -2.63 -23.14
CA ASN A 78 10.89 -1.83 -22.81
C ASN A 78 10.03 -2.50 -21.71
N THR A 79 9.27 -1.70 -20.98
CA THR A 79 8.52 -2.15 -19.78
C THR A 79 7.42 -3.15 -20.12
N ASN A 80 6.76 -2.99 -21.28
CA ASN A 80 5.72 -3.91 -21.73
C ASN A 80 6.27 -5.32 -21.99
N GLY A 81 7.43 -5.42 -22.64
CA GLY A 81 8.14 -6.69 -22.87
C GLY A 81 8.52 -7.34 -21.55
N PHE A 82 9.05 -6.55 -20.60
CA PHE A 82 9.34 -7.02 -19.26
C PHE A 82 8.11 -7.59 -18.56
N LEU A 83 7.01 -6.84 -18.48
CA LEU A 83 5.81 -7.27 -17.78
C LEU A 83 5.19 -8.53 -18.41
N ARG A 84 5.24 -8.66 -19.74
CA ARG A 84 4.73 -9.84 -20.46
C ARG A 84 5.61 -11.08 -20.24
N ASN A 85 6.92 -10.89 -20.18
CA ASN A 85 7.89 -11.99 -20.09
C ASN A 85 8.29 -12.30 -18.63
N LEU A 86 7.77 -11.54 -17.66
CA LEU A 86 8.01 -11.78 -16.25
C LEU A 86 7.32 -13.08 -15.82
N SER A 87 8.11 -14.15 -15.64
CA SER A 87 7.57 -15.44 -15.22
C SER A 87 6.87 -15.33 -13.85
N GLU A 88 5.81 -16.12 -13.64
CA GLU A 88 5.12 -16.15 -12.35
C GLU A 88 6.06 -16.50 -11.19
N LYS A 89 7.01 -17.40 -11.43
CA LYS A 89 8.00 -17.82 -10.43
C LYS A 89 8.87 -16.64 -10.01
N THR A 90 9.47 -15.93 -10.98
CA THR A 90 10.26 -14.72 -10.72
C THR A 90 9.42 -13.64 -10.03
N LEU A 91 8.17 -13.45 -10.46
CA LEU A 91 7.27 -12.49 -9.84
C LEU A 91 7.03 -12.82 -8.37
N LYS A 92 6.62 -14.06 -8.05
CA LYS A 92 6.24 -14.48 -6.70
C LYS A 92 7.43 -14.63 -5.75
N GLU A 93 8.56 -15.15 -6.23
CA GLU A 93 9.70 -15.51 -5.37
C GLU A 93 10.76 -14.41 -5.26
N ILE A 94 10.84 -13.48 -6.23
CA ILE A 94 11.92 -12.49 -6.29
C ILE A 94 11.37 -11.06 -6.30
N VAL A 95 10.54 -10.73 -7.30
CA VAL A 95 10.08 -9.35 -7.51
C VAL A 95 9.11 -8.92 -6.42
N ARG A 96 8.12 -9.76 -6.08
CA ARG A 96 7.09 -9.43 -5.09
C ARG A 96 7.69 -9.25 -3.69
N PRO A 97 8.58 -10.12 -3.17
CA PRO A 97 9.26 -9.88 -1.89
C PRO A 97 10.06 -8.58 -1.87
N TYR A 98 10.73 -8.22 -2.98
CA TYR A 98 11.42 -6.93 -3.10
C TYR A 98 10.46 -5.75 -3.03
N ILE A 99 9.35 -5.79 -3.77
CA ILE A 99 8.30 -4.77 -3.72
C ILE A 99 7.76 -4.64 -2.31
N GLU A 100 7.41 -5.75 -1.65
CA GLU A 100 6.84 -5.74 -0.30
C GLU A 100 7.79 -5.15 0.74
N LYS A 101 9.09 -5.40 0.63
CA LYS A 101 10.10 -4.73 1.47
C LYS A 101 10.06 -3.22 1.29
N LYS A 102 9.95 -2.73 0.05
CA LYS A 102 9.82 -1.29 -0.24
C LYS A 102 8.47 -0.70 0.16
N LEU A 103 7.38 -1.48 0.07
CA LEU A 103 6.09 -1.06 0.61
C LEU A 103 6.14 -0.89 2.12
N LEU A 104 6.85 -1.74 2.86
CA LEU A 104 7.03 -1.58 4.30
C LEU A 104 7.78 -0.30 4.65
N GLU A 105 8.84 0.02 3.91
CA GLU A 105 9.57 1.29 4.04
C GLU A 105 8.62 2.49 3.80
N MET A 106 7.80 2.43 2.75
CA MET A 106 6.80 3.47 2.44
C MET A 106 5.74 3.61 3.55
N ILE A 107 5.19 2.50 4.05
CA ILE A 107 4.18 2.50 5.12
C ILE A 107 4.75 3.12 6.40
N THR A 108 5.98 2.75 6.75
CA THR A 108 6.69 3.33 7.89
C THR A 108 6.86 4.83 7.72
N LEU A 109 7.20 5.29 6.51
CA LEU A 109 7.35 6.71 6.19
C LEU A 109 6.00 7.46 6.30
N ILE A 110 4.92 6.88 5.77
CA ILE A 110 3.56 7.42 5.88
C ILE A 110 3.17 7.61 7.34
N HIS A 111 3.36 6.57 8.17
CA HIS A 111 3.04 6.62 9.58
C HIS A 111 3.89 7.66 10.34
N THR A 112 5.21 7.67 10.10
CA THR A 112 6.15 8.53 10.84
C THR A 112 5.94 10.01 10.56
N TYR A 113 5.68 10.37 9.30
CA TYR A 113 5.56 11.78 8.89
C TYR A 113 4.11 12.23 8.64
N GLY A 114 3.13 11.36 8.85
CA GLY A 114 1.72 11.66 8.58
C GLY A 114 1.46 11.99 7.10
N LEU A 115 2.13 11.32 6.17
CA LEU A 115 1.97 11.61 4.75
C LEU A 115 0.53 11.30 4.31
N PRO A 116 -0.13 12.19 3.53
CA PRO A 116 -1.49 11.94 3.09
C PRO A 116 -1.58 10.68 2.23
N PHE A 117 -2.40 9.72 2.66
CA PHE A 117 -2.53 8.40 2.04
C PHE A 117 -4.00 8.16 1.68
N TYR A 118 -4.27 7.74 0.44
CA TYR A 118 -5.64 7.54 -0.05
C TYR A 118 -5.79 6.24 -0.82
N GLN A 119 -7.01 5.72 -0.80
CA GLN A 119 -7.50 4.78 -1.79
C GLN A 119 -8.06 5.54 -2.98
N LYS A 120 -7.91 4.97 -4.17
CA LYS A 120 -8.49 5.52 -5.38
C LYS A 120 -9.52 4.53 -5.92
N GLU A 121 -10.79 4.91 -5.83
CA GLU A 121 -11.85 4.21 -6.55
C GLU A 121 -11.91 4.74 -7.98
N SER A 122 -11.79 3.85 -8.97
CA SER A 122 -11.84 4.16 -10.42
C SER A 122 -10.72 5.04 -10.99
N SER A 123 -10.78 5.35 -12.28
CA SER A 123 -9.84 6.24 -12.99
C SER A 123 -9.94 7.72 -12.55
N SER A 124 -10.86 8.08 -11.65
CA SER A 124 -11.07 9.44 -11.14
C SER A 124 -9.77 10.13 -10.70
N LYS A 125 -9.63 11.40 -11.08
CA LYS A 125 -8.55 12.26 -10.59
C LYS A 125 -8.92 12.98 -9.29
N ILE A 126 -10.16 12.91 -8.84
CA ILE A 126 -10.66 13.61 -7.67
C ILE A 126 -10.76 12.62 -6.52
N LEU A 127 -10.18 12.98 -5.37
CA LEU A 127 -10.25 12.25 -4.11
C LEU A 127 -11.01 13.10 -3.09
N PHE A 128 -11.81 12.41 -2.29
CA PHE A 128 -12.60 12.97 -1.21
C PHE A 128 -12.03 12.51 0.14
N ASP A 129 -12.45 13.19 1.21
CA ASP A 129 -11.98 12.90 2.57
C ASP A 129 -12.29 11.46 3.02
N HIS A 130 -13.42 10.89 2.58
CA HIS A 130 -13.77 9.49 2.88
C HIS A 130 -12.85 8.46 2.18
N ASN A 131 -12.05 8.89 1.20
CA ASN A 131 -11.04 8.03 0.57
C ASN A 131 -9.71 8.02 1.34
N ALA A 132 -9.56 8.89 2.35
CA ALA A 132 -8.36 8.96 3.18
C ALA A 132 -8.17 7.65 3.94
N CYS A 133 -6.94 7.19 3.96
CA CYS A 133 -6.51 5.98 4.64
C CYS A 133 -5.55 6.31 5.76
N HIS A 134 -5.57 5.47 6.79
CA HIS A 134 -4.80 5.68 8.00
C HIS A 134 -3.98 4.43 8.31
N VAL A 135 -2.74 4.61 8.78
CA VAL A 135 -1.89 3.50 9.23
C VAL A 135 -2.10 3.34 10.73
N SER A 136 -2.56 2.16 11.14
CA SER A 136 -2.72 1.80 12.55
C SER A 136 -1.35 1.71 13.23
N SER A 137 -1.24 2.29 14.43
CA SER A 137 -0.08 2.12 15.31
C SER A 137 -0.11 0.78 16.06
N GLN A 138 -1.28 0.14 16.15
CA GLN A 138 -1.45 -1.16 16.80
C GLN A 138 -1.06 -2.29 15.85
N THR A 139 -0.26 -3.22 16.37
CA THR A 139 -0.02 -4.52 15.73
C THR A 139 -1.09 -5.48 16.21
N ILE A 140 -1.70 -6.20 15.28
CA ILE A 140 -2.77 -7.14 15.56
C ILE A 140 -2.17 -8.51 15.85
N GLU A 141 -2.55 -9.06 17.01
CA GLU A 141 -2.24 -10.42 17.39
C GLU A 141 -3.35 -11.34 16.91
N VAL A 142 -2.95 -12.52 16.46
CA VAL A 142 -3.86 -13.52 15.92
C VAL A 142 -3.78 -14.76 16.79
N SER A 143 -4.90 -15.14 17.38
CA SER A 143 -5.03 -16.31 18.23
C SER A 143 -6.00 -17.31 17.59
N PHE A 144 -5.68 -18.60 17.77
CA PHE A 144 -6.57 -19.69 17.41
C PHE A 144 -7.35 -20.10 18.65
N HIS A 145 -8.67 -20.01 18.56
CA HIS A 145 -9.58 -20.41 19.61
C HIS A 145 -10.22 -21.75 19.26
N PHE A 146 -10.10 -22.72 20.16
CA PHE A 146 -10.62 -24.07 19.99
C PHE A 146 -11.62 -24.35 21.10
N GLU A 147 -12.81 -24.78 20.72
CA GLU A 147 -13.85 -25.23 21.63
C GLU A 147 -14.19 -26.67 21.29
N ALA A 148 -14.18 -27.53 22.30
CA ALA A 148 -14.47 -28.96 22.13
C ALA A 148 -15.46 -29.38 23.21
N ASP A 149 -16.53 -30.05 22.78
CA ASP A 149 -17.47 -30.74 23.65
C ASP A 149 -17.67 -32.20 23.18
N GLU A 150 -18.56 -32.94 23.83
CA GLU A 150 -18.81 -34.36 23.51
C GLU A 150 -19.39 -34.58 22.09
N SER A 151 -19.92 -33.54 21.45
CA SER A 151 -20.65 -33.60 20.18
C SER A 151 -19.96 -32.87 19.02
N GLN A 152 -19.11 -31.88 19.31
CA GLN A 152 -18.49 -31.04 18.30
C GLN A 152 -17.12 -30.51 18.71
N PHE A 153 -16.31 -30.26 17.69
CA PHE A 153 -15.05 -29.53 17.77
C PHE A 153 -15.15 -28.31 16.86
N CYS A 154 -15.09 -27.12 17.45
CA CYS A 154 -15.14 -25.84 16.76
C CYS A 154 -13.78 -25.15 16.85
N TYR A 155 -13.37 -24.51 15.75
CA TYR A 155 -12.18 -23.68 15.72
C TYR A 155 -12.52 -22.34 15.08
N SER A 156 -11.94 -21.27 15.61
CA SER A 156 -12.08 -19.92 15.08
C SER A 156 -10.77 -19.16 15.20
N LEU A 157 -10.61 -18.16 14.34
CA LEU A 157 -9.48 -17.25 14.36
C LEU A 157 -9.95 -15.92 14.95
N GLN A 158 -9.31 -15.50 16.02
CA GLN A 158 -9.59 -14.26 16.72
C GLN A 158 -8.42 -13.30 16.51
N CYS A 159 -8.74 -12.04 16.23
CA CYS A 159 -7.74 -10.99 16.06
C CYS A 159 -7.98 -9.92 17.10
N THR A 160 -6.96 -9.61 17.90
CA THR A 160 -7.03 -8.60 18.95
C THR A 160 -5.96 -7.53 18.72
N ASN A 161 -6.26 -6.30 19.12
CA ASN A 161 -5.33 -5.18 19.01
C ASN A 161 -4.51 -4.94 20.30
N GLY A 162 -4.40 -5.97 21.15
CA GLY A 162 -3.74 -5.90 22.45
C GLY A 162 -4.63 -5.39 23.60
N SER A 163 -5.79 -4.83 23.29
CA SER A 163 -6.95 -4.78 24.21
C SER A 163 -7.84 -5.98 23.90
N ASP A 164 -8.58 -6.53 24.88
CA ASP A 164 -9.49 -7.68 24.73
C ASP A 164 -10.67 -7.45 23.73
N GLU A 165 -10.57 -6.45 22.86
CA GLU A 165 -11.52 -6.15 21.79
C GLU A 165 -11.17 -6.95 20.53
N PHE A 166 -12.14 -7.75 20.07
CA PHE A 166 -12.00 -8.55 18.87
C PHE A 166 -12.27 -7.74 17.60
N LEU A 167 -11.40 -7.88 16.61
CA LEU A 167 -11.56 -7.28 15.28
C LEU A 167 -12.43 -8.16 14.38
N SER A 168 -13.63 -7.67 14.04
CA SER A 168 -14.50 -8.29 13.02
C SER A 168 -14.07 -7.88 11.59
N PHE A 169 -13.58 -8.85 10.81
CA PHE A 169 -13.27 -8.67 9.38
C PHE A 169 -14.48 -8.72 8.46
N ARG A 170 -15.64 -9.16 8.98
CA ARG A 170 -16.85 -9.32 8.17
C ARG A 170 -17.43 -7.95 7.77
N GLU A 171 -17.31 -6.98 8.66
CA GLU A 171 -17.90 -5.65 8.52
C GLU A 171 -16.99 -4.65 7.81
N LYS A 172 -15.66 -4.83 7.92
CA LYS A 172 -14.68 -3.91 7.32
C LYS A 172 -14.28 -4.38 5.92
N LYS A 173 -15.02 -3.91 4.90
CA LYS A 173 -14.71 -4.09 3.48
C LYS A 173 -14.28 -2.76 2.83
N PRO A 174 -13.40 -2.77 1.82
CA PRO A 174 -12.70 -3.94 1.26
C PRO A 174 -11.61 -4.48 2.21
N VAL A 175 -11.19 -5.73 1.99
CA VAL A 175 -9.99 -6.32 2.59
C VAL A 175 -8.96 -6.47 1.50
N ILE A 176 -7.86 -5.73 1.58
CA ILE A 176 -6.80 -5.74 0.57
C ILE A 176 -5.48 -6.11 1.21
N THR A 177 -4.87 -7.20 0.75
CA THR A 177 -3.49 -7.57 1.12
C THR A 177 -2.50 -6.63 0.45
N VAL A 178 -1.75 -5.89 1.25
CA VAL A 178 -0.69 -4.97 0.79
C VAL A 178 0.68 -5.65 0.87
N ILE A 179 0.96 -6.34 1.98
CA ILE A 179 2.17 -7.14 2.21
C ILE A 179 1.75 -8.52 2.70
N SER A 180 2.43 -9.56 2.21
CA SER A 180 2.07 -10.93 2.48
C SER A 180 2.69 -11.43 3.79
N TYR A 181 3.89 -10.98 4.16
CA TYR A 181 4.55 -11.37 5.40
C TYR A 181 5.55 -10.32 5.95
N PRO A 182 5.45 -9.90 7.23
CA PRO A 182 4.25 -10.06 8.06
C PRO A 182 3.04 -9.43 7.37
N ALA A 183 1.86 -10.03 7.52
CA ALA A 183 0.69 -9.60 6.77
C ALA A 183 0.34 -8.14 7.10
N VAL A 184 0.22 -7.30 6.06
CA VAL A 184 -0.31 -5.94 6.19
C VAL A 184 -1.55 -5.83 5.33
N LEU A 185 -2.69 -5.64 5.98
CA LEU A 185 -4.00 -5.60 5.33
C LEU A 185 -4.61 -4.21 5.46
N LEU A 186 -5.22 -3.73 4.38
CA LEU A 186 -6.12 -2.60 4.41
C LEU A 186 -7.53 -3.10 4.64
N LEU A 187 -8.13 -2.73 5.77
CA LEU A 187 -9.50 -3.06 6.17
C LEU A 187 -10.35 -1.79 6.13
N GLY A 188 -11.23 -1.68 5.13
CA GLY A 188 -11.93 -0.42 4.86
C GLY A 188 -10.91 0.65 4.49
N THR A 189 -10.67 1.62 5.37
CA THR A 189 -9.67 2.70 5.22
C THR A 189 -8.48 2.59 6.18
N THR A 190 -8.42 1.52 6.99
CA THR A 190 -7.36 1.36 8.00
C THR A 190 -6.36 0.30 7.56
N LEU A 191 -5.08 0.67 7.49
CA LEU A 191 -3.98 -0.24 7.21
C LEU A 191 -3.45 -0.82 8.53
N MET A 192 -3.48 -2.14 8.67
CA MET A 192 -3.14 -2.85 9.91
C MET A 192 -2.07 -3.91 9.65
N THR A 193 -1.09 -3.98 10.55
CA THR A 193 -0.03 -5.00 10.55
C THR A 193 -0.42 -6.14 11.48
N PHE A 194 -0.31 -7.37 10.98
CA PHE A 194 -0.60 -8.59 11.72
C PHE A 194 0.72 -9.28 12.07
N ARG A 195 0.88 -9.60 13.35
CA ARG A 195 2.06 -10.30 13.85
C ARG A 195 2.03 -11.77 13.43
N ASP A 196 3.17 -12.28 12.96
CA ASP A 196 3.43 -13.70 12.69
C ASP A 196 2.48 -14.44 11.74
N ILE A 197 1.65 -13.71 10.99
CA ILE A 197 0.72 -14.26 10.01
C ILE A 197 1.16 -13.92 8.59
N LYS A 198 1.01 -14.93 7.71
CA LYS A 198 1.13 -14.77 6.26
C LYS A 198 -0.26 -14.62 5.65
N ALA A 199 -0.46 -13.61 4.80
CA ALA A 199 -1.65 -13.51 3.98
C ALA A 199 -1.47 -14.37 2.72
N SER A 200 -2.14 -15.53 2.67
CA SER A 200 -2.14 -16.47 1.53
C SER A 200 -3.54 -16.71 1.00
#